data_AF-A0A5P9J9K8-F1
#
_entry.id   AF-A0A5P9J9K8-F1
#
_cell.length_a   1.000
_cell.length_b   1.000
_cell.length_c   1.000
_cell.angle_alpha   90.00
_cell.angle_beta   90.00
_cell.angle_gamma   90.00
#
_symmetry.space_group_name_H-M   'P 1'
#
loop_
_entity.id
_entity.type
_entity.pdbx_description
1 polymer ?
#
loop_
_entity_poly.entity_id
_entity_poly.type
_entity_poly.pdbx_seq_one_letter_code
_entity_poly.pdbx_strand_id
1 'polypeptide(L)'
;MIGRFSSQEDAETVEPKGFDDYDLRLGDVMRGERATAGKSLLDVQRELKIKATYIAAIENADPTAFETPGFIAGYVRSYARYLDLDPEWAYKRFCAEAGFATAHGMSEAASAPKREAREEASPFGSKALGITPRNESFLARIEPGAIGSIAVLVGLIGLLGYGGYAVLSEVQRVQVVPVDQAPQVVADIDPLDTITPLGADDEDGAQTAARDGFDRLYRPEALDVPVLVARDGPIATIDPRRSGSFAGVTGPTPATASPDGLTGETPMSGTEVLIAEDTDTPRPQVVAANIPEVVVFAVRPSWVRVRAADGTTIYEKVMEEGDRFVLPKTEEPATLRTGESGAVYFAVNGEHYGPAGSPGSVTGNLALAAETLTETYEVADITQDTALARVVVELQADPPRLPGQPAEADPAE
;
A
#
# COMPACT_ATOMS: atom_id res chain seq x y z
N MET A 1 -15.90 -20.29 68.11
CA MET A 1 -15.32 -18.93 68.19
C MET A 1 -13.83 -19.06 67.88
N ILE A 2 -13.41 -18.92 66.63
CA ILE A 2 -13.00 -17.68 65.95
C ILE A 2 -12.12 -16.79 66.83
N GLY A 3 -10.84 -16.71 66.48
CA GLY A 3 -9.89 -15.68 66.91
C GLY A 3 -8.83 -15.54 65.83
N ARG A 4 -9.09 -14.68 64.84
CA ARG A 4 -8.18 -14.34 63.74
C ARG A 4 -7.03 -13.51 64.30
N PHE A 5 -5.79 -13.89 64.02
CA PHE A 5 -4.65 -12.98 64.16
C PHE A 5 -4.58 -12.13 62.89
N SER A 6 -4.92 -10.85 62.99
CA SER A 6 -4.61 -9.85 61.98
C SER A 6 -3.20 -9.33 62.25
N SER A 7 -2.26 -9.59 61.34
CA SER A 7 -1.02 -8.80 61.29
C SER A 7 -1.40 -7.36 61.00
N GLN A 8 -0.98 -6.47 61.88
CA GLN A 8 -1.09 -5.03 61.74
C GLN A 8 0.02 -4.62 60.75
N GLU A 9 -0.35 -4.05 59.61
CA GLU A 9 0.60 -3.46 58.65
C GLU A 9 1.33 -2.29 59.33
N ASP A 10 2.65 -2.34 59.31
CA ASP A 10 3.54 -1.31 59.83
C ASP A 10 3.32 -0.01 59.04
N ALA A 11 2.93 1.04 59.75
CA ALA A 11 2.82 2.38 59.20
C ALA A 11 4.23 2.93 58.92
N GLU A 12 4.64 2.87 57.66
CA GLU A 12 5.92 3.38 57.17
C GLU A 12 6.00 4.90 57.39
N THR A 13 6.98 5.31 58.19
CA THR A 13 7.28 6.72 58.47
C THR A 13 7.85 7.39 57.23
N VAL A 14 7.12 8.33 56.64
CA VAL A 14 7.55 9.09 55.46
C VAL A 14 8.63 10.10 55.86
N GLU A 15 9.90 9.77 55.60
CA GLU A 15 11.00 10.74 55.63
C GLU A 15 10.86 11.77 54.49
N PRO A 16 11.34 13.01 54.68
CA PRO A 16 11.33 14.01 53.62
C PRO A 16 12.30 13.60 52.50
N LYS A 17 11.75 13.21 51.34
CA LYS A 17 12.53 12.86 50.14
C LYS A 17 13.44 14.01 49.73
N GLY A 18 14.73 13.73 49.58
CA GLY A 18 15.71 14.65 49.01
C GLY A 18 15.45 14.94 47.53
N PHE A 19 16.14 15.93 46.96
CA PHE A 19 16.04 16.27 45.53
C PHE A 19 16.46 15.10 44.61
N ASP A 20 17.24 14.15 45.13
CA ASP A 20 17.74 12.98 44.41
C ASP A 20 16.96 11.67 44.73
N ASP A 21 15.89 11.72 45.53
CA ASP A 21 15.08 10.55 45.94
C ASP A 21 13.95 10.19 44.95
N TYR A 22 13.94 10.78 43.75
CA TYR A 22 12.96 10.45 42.72
C TYR A 22 13.38 9.16 42.03
N ASP A 23 12.56 8.11 42.16
CA ASP A 23 12.72 6.86 41.40
C ASP A 23 12.53 7.17 39.91
N LEU A 24 13.63 7.14 39.16
CA LEU A 24 13.64 7.38 37.73
C LEU A 24 12.90 6.25 37.03
N ARG A 25 11.79 6.60 36.37
CA ARG A 25 11.02 5.64 35.57
C ARG A 25 11.71 5.41 34.23
N LEU A 26 11.50 4.24 33.64
CA LEU A 26 11.98 3.91 32.30
C LEU A 26 11.56 4.98 31.29
N GLY A 27 10.31 5.43 31.40
CA GLY A 27 9.73 6.44 30.54
C GLY A 27 10.49 7.76 30.55
N ASP A 28 10.91 8.20 31.73
CA ASP A 28 11.67 9.45 31.90
C ASP A 28 13.08 9.33 31.32
N VAL A 29 13.72 8.17 31.49
CA VAL A 29 15.04 7.87 30.90
C VAL A 29 14.95 7.88 29.37
N MET A 30 14.05 7.10 28.78
CA MET A 30 13.92 7.00 27.32
C MET A 30 13.52 8.34 26.68
N ARG A 31 12.64 9.10 27.34
CA ARG A 31 12.27 10.45 26.89
C ARG A 31 13.44 11.42 26.98
N GLY A 32 14.23 11.35 28.05
CA GLY A 32 15.43 12.16 28.26
C GLY A 32 16.49 11.89 27.19
N GLU A 33 16.77 10.62 26.91
CA GLU A 33 17.72 10.22 25.84
C GLU A 33 17.24 10.69 24.47
N ARG A 34 15.96 10.48 24.14
CA ARG A 34 15.39 10.96 22.87
C ARG A 34 15.48 12.48 22.74
N ALA A 35 15.19 13.22 23.81
CA ALA A 35 15.28 14.68 23.84
C ALA A 35 16.73 15.18 23.71
N THR A 36 17.69 14.49 24.33
CA THR A 36 19.12 14.78 24.22
C THR A 36 19.63 14.53 22.80
N ALA A 37 19.10 13.52 22.12
CA ALA A 37 19.33 13.27 20.70
C ALA A 37 18.59 14.25 19.77
N GLY A 38 17.75 15.15 20.30
CA GLY A 38 17.00 16.14 19.53
C GLY A 38 15.93 15.54 18.60
N LYS A 39 15.45 14.32 18.88
CA LYS A 39 14.53 13.59 18.00
C LYS A 39 13.07 13.77 18.43
N SER A 40 12.19 14.06 17.47
CA SER A 40 10.75 14.00 17.70
C SER A 40 10.23 12.56 17.63
N LEU A 41 9.05 12.30 18.20
CA LEU A 41 8.40 10.99 18.08
C LEU A 41 8.14 10.59 16.61
N LEU A 42 7.89 11.57 15.73
CA LEU A 42 7.70 11.35 14.29
C LEU A 42 9.00 10.98 13.59
N ASP A 43 10.15 11.50 14.06
CA ASP A 43 11.46 11.12 13.54
C ASP A 43 11.80 9.68 13.91
N VAL A 44 11.58 9.31 15.18
CA VAL A 44 11.74 7.93 15.64
C VAL A 44 10.85 6.98 14.85
N GLN A 45 9.60 7.35 14.58
CA GLN A 45 8.70 6.56 13.74
C GLN A 45 9.26 6.36 12.33
N ARG A 46 9.80 7.41 11.70
CA ARG A 46 10.33 7.33 10.34
C ARG A 46 11.55 6.40 10.26
N GLU A 47 12.39 6.41 11.28
CA GLU A 47 13.64 5.64 11.36
C GLU A 47 13.40 4.19 11.79
N LEU A 48 12.60 3.94 12.83
CA LEU A 48 12.33 2.59 13.33
C LEU A 48 11.15 1.88 12.67
N LYS A 49 10.33 2.59 11.89
CA LYS A 49 9.07 2.09 11.33
C LYS A 49 8.07 1.58 12.38
N ILE A 50 8.17 2.11 13.60
CA ILE A 50 7.22 1.85 14.70
C ILE A 50 6.32 3.08 14.82
N LYS A 51 5.00 2.90 14.92
CA LYS A 51 4.04 4.02 15.07
C LYS A 51 4.46 4.91 16.25
N ALA A 52 4.42 6.22 16.09
CA ALA A 52 4.76 7.21 17.12
C ALA A 52 3.89 7.04 18.37
N THR A 53 2.63 6.64 18.20
CA THR A 53 1.72 6.29 19.30
C THR A 53 2.28 5.17 20.18
N TYR A 54 2.93 4.16 19.59
CA TYR A 54 3.55 3.07 20.33
C TYR A 54 4.83 3.52 21.03
N ILE A 55 5.63 4.40 20.42
CA ILE A 55 6.81 4.98 21.08
C ILE A 55 6.38 5.82 22.31
N ALA A 56 5.32 6.61 22.17
CA ALA A 56 4.74 7.35 23.29
C ALA A 56 4.18 6.41 24.37
N ALA A 57 3.57 5.29 23.99
CA ALA A 57 3.10 4.29 24.94
C ALA A 57 4.25 3.62 25.73
N ILE A 58 5.39 3.37 25.08
CA ILE A 58 6.61 2.88 25.76
C ILE A 58 7.08 3.92 26.79
N GLU A 59 7.14 5.20 26.41
CA GLU A 59 7.54 6.29 27.31
C GLU A 59 6.57 6.53 28.47
N ASN A 60 5.31 6.13 28.34
CA ASN A 60 4.31 6.25 29.40
C ASN A 60 4.09 4.94 30.17
N ALA A 61 4.85 3.89 29.86
CA ALA A 61 4.68 2.54 30.40
C ALA A 61 3.24 2.02 30.29
N ASP A 62 2.54 2.32 29.19
CA ASP A 62 1.15 1.92 28.95
C ASP A 62 1.08 0.74 27.96
N PRO A 63 0.82 -0.50 28.42
CA PRO A 63 0.73 -1.66 27.56
C PRO A 63 -0.61 -1.76 26.82
N THR A 64 -1.62 -0.97 27.19
CA THR A 64 -2.98 -1.06 26.63
C THR A 64 -3.09 -0.35 25.28
N ALA A 65 -2.21 0.61 25.01
CA ALA A 65 -2.16 1.34 23.75
C ALA A 65 -1.66 0.51 22.56
N PHE A 66 -1.15 -0.71 22.79
CA PHE A 66 -0.65 -1.59 21.73
C PHE A 66 -1.77 -2.50 21.21
N GLU A 67 -1.98 -2.49 19.89
CA GLU A 67 -2.97 -3.37 19.22
C GLU A 67 -2.65 -4.86 19.39
N THR A 68 -1.36 -5.21 19.48
CA THR A 68 -0.91 -6.61 19.60
C THR A 68 0.16 -6.76 20.69
N PRO A 69 -0.19 -7.31 21.87
CA PRO A 69 0.71 -7.40 23.01
C PRO A 69 1.98 -8.22 22.76
N GLY A 70 1.94 -9.19 21.84
CA GLY A 70 3.09 -10.02 21.51
C GLY A 70 4.28 -9.26 20.91
N PHE A 71 4.05 -8.10 20.28
CA PHE A 71 5.11 -7.31 19.64
C PHE A 71 5.73 -6.24 20.56
N ILE A 72 5.14 -5.99 21.73
CA ILE A 72 5.62 -4.98 22.70
C ILE A 72 7.09 -5.22 23.04
N ALA A 73 7.46 -6.47 23.28
CA ALA A 73 8.82 -6.86 23.60
C ALA A 73 9.82 -6.54 22.48
N GLY A 74 9.39 -6.58 21.22
CA GLY A 74 10.21 -6.19 20.07
C GLY A 74 10.34 -4.67 19.95
N TYR A 75 9.25 -3.94 20.17
CA TYR A 75 9.23 -2.48 20.09
C TYR A 75 10.09 -1.82 21.16
N VAL A 76 9.96 -2.24 22.42
CA VAL A 76 10.75 -1.72 23.54
C VAL A 76 12.24 -1.93 23.30
N ARG A 77 12.65 -3.14 22.89
CA ARG A 77 14.07 -3.44 22.60
C ARG A 77 14.61 -2.66 21.40
N SER A 78 13.81 -2.49 20.36
CA SER A 78 14.23 -1.74 19.17
C SER A 78 14.40 -0.26 19.47
N TYR A 79 13.52 0.31 20.30
CA TYR A 79 13.64 1.69 20.74
C TYR A 79 14.81 1.89 21.71
N ALA A 80 15.07 0.96 22.62
CA ALA A 80 16.24 1.01 23.49
C ALA A 80 17.56 1.00 22.69
N ARG A 81 17.71 0.10 21.70
CA ARG A 81 18.89 0.09 20.82
C ARG A 81 19.06 1.37 20.03
N TYR A 82 17.96 2.00 19.63
CA TYR A 82 17.99 3.26 18.91
C TYR A 82 18.50 4.43 19.75
N LEU A 83 18.25 4.38 21.06
CA LEU A 83 18.69 5.37 22.05
C LEU A 83 20.02 4.99 22.72
N ASP A 84 20.75 4.01 22.18
CA ASP A 84 21.99 3.47 22.77
C ASP A 84 21.84 2.98 24.23
N LEU A 85 20.65 2.52 24.60
CA LEU A 85 20.34 1.91 25.90
C LEU A 85 20.40 0.37 25.83
N ASP A 86 20.64 -0.28 26.97
CA ASP A 86 20.59 -1.74 27.06
C ASP A 86 19.14 -2.25 26.81
N PRO A 87 18.91 -3.03 25.73
CA PRO A 87 17.58 -3.49 25.38
C PRO A 87 16.95 -4.41 26.41
N GLU A 88 17.74 -5.24 27.11
CA GLU A 88 17.17 -6.21 28.05
C GLU A 88 16.84 -5.55 29.39
N TRP A 89 17.67 -4.63 29.86
CA TRP A 89 17.33 -3.74 30.98
C TRP A 89 16.03 -2.96 30.71
N ALA A 90 15.91 -2.31 29.54
CA ALA A 90 14.74 -1.52 29.20
C ALA A 90 13.46 -2.36 29.17
N TYR A 91 13.51 -3.55 28.56
CA TYR A 91 12.37 -4.45 28.54
C TYR A 91 11.96 -4.94 29.93
N LYS A 92 12.94 -5.34 30.76
CA LYS A 92 12.67 -5.79 32.14
C LYS A 92 12.03 -4.67 32.97
N ARG A 93 12.52 -3.44 32.83
CA ARG A 93 11.97 -2.29 33.55
C ARG A 93 10.56 -1.93 33.05
N PHE A 94 10.33 -2.02 31.74
CA PHE A 94 8.99 -1.82 31.15
C PHE A 94 7.99 -2.82 31.73
N CYS A 95 8.34 -4.11 31.78
CA CYS A 95 7.46 -5.15 32.35
C CYS A 95 7.15 -4.90 33.83
N ALA A 96 8.14 -4.43 34.60
CA ALA A 96 7.97 -4.11 36.02
C ALA A 96 7.08 -2.89 36.25
N GLU A 97 7.24 -1.83 35.45
CA GLU A 97 6.49 -0.57 35.60
C GLU A 97 5.08 -0.65 35.00
N ALA A 98 4.93 -1.29 33.84
CA ALA A 98 3.66 -1.43 33.12
C ALA A 98 2.77 -2.56 33.68
N GLY A 99 3.28 -3.38 34.61
CA GLY A 99 2.61 -4.62 35.04
C GLY A 99 2.38 -5.60 33.89
N PHE A 100 3.20 -5.52 32.84
CA PHE A 100 3.05 -6.30 31.62
C PHE A 100 3.81 -7.61 31.74
N ALA A 101 3.08 -8.73 31.56
CA ALA A 101 3.66 -10.06 31.41
C ALA A 101 3.20 -10.65 30.08
N THR A 102 4.14 -11.05 29.22
CA THR A 102 3.83 -11.70 27.95
C THR A 102 3.15 -13.05 28.18
N ALA A 103 1.84 -13.10 28.00
CA ALA A 103 1.05 -14.32 28.03
C ALA A 103 1.11 -15.06 26.66
N HIS A 104 2.29 -15.52 26.24
CA HIS A 104 2.41 -16.52 25.17
C HIS A 104 3.83 -17.11 25.07
N GLY A 105 3.95 -18.42 25.33
CA GLY A 105 4.81 -19.41 24.63
C GLY A 105 6.33 -19.23 24.47
N MET A 106 6.92 -18.08 24.81
CA MET A 106 8.32 -17.75 24.53
C MET A 106 9.02 -17.07 25.71
N SER A 107 8.55 -17.31 26.93
CA SER A 107 9.29 -16.93 28.14
C SER A 107 10.46 -17.88 28.35
N GLU A 108 11.59 -17.37 28.83
CA GLU A 108 12.80 -18.11 29.21
C GLU A 108 12.54 -19.29 30.17
N ALA A 109 11.41 -19.28 30.91
CA ALA A 109 10.92 -20.39 31.73
C ALA A 109 10.36 -21.60 30.95
N ALA A 110 10.19 -21.50 29.63
CA ALA A 110 9.90 -22.63 28.73
C ALA A 110 11.17 -23.31 28.21
N SER A 111 12.35 -22.71 28.45
CA SER A 111 13.62 -23.43 28.36
C SER A 111 13.70 -24.34 29.58
N ALA A 112 13.38 -25.63 29.38
CA ALA A 112 13.47 -26.64 30.42
C ALA A 112 14.81 -26.49 31.19
N PRO A 113 14.80 -26.50 32.53
CA PRO A 113 16.04 -26.46 33.27
C PRO A 113 16.85 -27.69 32.88
N LYS A 114 18.11 -27.48 32.51
CA LYS A 114 19.10 -28.55 32.30
C LYS A 114 19.25 -29.30 33.62
N ARG A 115 18.43 -30.32 33.83
CA ARG A 115 18.59 -31.28 34.92
C ARG A 115 19.87 -32.05 34.63
N GLU A 116 20.90 -31.79 35.42
CA GLU A 116 22.05 -32.67 35.54
C GLU A 116 21.53 -34.03 36.03
N ALA A 117 21.62 -35.03 35.16
CA ALA A 117 21.20 -36.39 35.46
C ALA A 117 22.23 -37.03 36.39
N ARG A 118 21.84 -37.22 37.65
CA ARG A 118 22.45 -38.20 38.53
C ARG A 118 21.92 -39.58 38.15
N GLU A 119 22.80 -40.44 37.66
CA GLU A 119 22.50 -41.85 37.38
C GLU A 119 22.25 -42.60 38.70
N GLU A 120 21.06 -43.18 38.83
CA GLU A 120 20.86 -44.37 39.67
C GLU A 120 20.17 -45.44 38.81
N ALA A 121 20.89 -46.53 38.59
CA ALA A 121 20.41 -47.70 37.87
C ALA A 121 19.44 -48.50 38.75
N SER A 122 18.22 -48.72 38.28
CA SER A 122 17.30 -49.71 38.87
C SER A 122 17.32 -50.98 38.03
N PRO A 123 17.48 -52.19 38.60
CA PRO A 123 17.73 -53.43 37.85
C PRO A 123 16.47 -54.20 37.43
N PHE A 124 15.27 -53.63 37.52
CA PHE A 124 14.05 -54.32 37.07
C PHE A 124 13.16 -53.37 36.27
N GLY A 125 12.98 -53.74 35.00
CA GLY A 125 12.34 -52.91 33.99
C GLY A 125 10.87 -52.62 34.25
N SER A 126 10.47 -51.40 33.92
CA SER A 126 9.09 -51.03 33.69
C SER A 126 8.79 -51.08 32.19
N LYS A 127 8.06 -52.11 31.77
CA LYS A 127 7.21 -52.05 30.58
C LYS A 127 6.20 -50.91 30.79
N ALA A 128 6.36 -49.82 30.07
CA ALA A 128 5.31 -48.84 29.86
C ALA A 128 5.19 -48.60 28.35
N LEU A 129 4.08 -49.07 27.78
CA LEU A 129 3.62 -48.70 26.46
C LEU A 129 3.44 -47.19 26.42
N GLY A 130 4.23 -46.53 25.58
CA GLY A 130 4.10 -45.11 25.29
C GLY A 130 4.87 -44.85 24.02
N ILE A 131 4.15 -44.62 22.92
CA ILE A 131 4.71 -44.05 21.70
C ILE A 131 5.20 -42.66 22.08
N THR A 132 6.45 -42.56 22.51
CA THR A 132 7.19 -41.32 22.62
C THR A 132 7.86 -41.07 21.28
N PRO A 133 7.70 -39.88 20.66
CA PRO A 133 8.48 -39.56 19.48
C PRO A 133 9.96 -39.59 19.90
N ARG A 134 10.72 -40.55 19.35
CA ARG A 134 12.18 -40.55 19.50
C ARG A 134 12.67 -39.24 18.89
N ASN A 135 13.29 -38.42 19.73
CA ASN A 135 13.95 -37.22 19.27
C ASN A 135 15.12 -37.66 18.38
N GLU A 136 14.93 -37.62 17.06
CA GLU A 136 16.01 -37.87 16.12
C GLU A 136 17.11 -36.85 16.38
N SER A 137 18.33 -37.34 16.55
CA SER A 137 19.52 -36.50 16.70
C SER A 137 19.57 -35.49 15.55
N PHE A 138 19.89 -34.22 15.84
CA PHE A 138 20.00 -33.16 14.84
C PHE A 138 20.88 -33.54 13.64
N LEU A 139 21.86 -34.43 13.87
CA LEU A 139 22.77 -34.94 12.85
C LEU A 139 22.11 -35.93 11.87
N ALA A 140 20.97 -36.53 12.22
CA ALA A 140 20.22 -37.43 11.34
C ALA A 140 19.36 -36.69 10.31
N ARG A 141 19.08 -35.40 10.54
CA ARG A 141 18.34 -34.53 9.60
C ARG A 141 19.25 -33.84 8.59
N ILE A 142 20.57 -33.97 8.72
CA ILE A 142 21.52 -33.43 7.75
C ILE A 142 21.64 -34.44 6.61
N GLU A 143 20.83 -34.26 5.59
CA GLU A 143 20.95 -35.02 4.36
C GLU A 143 22.28 -34.68 3.67
N PRO A 144 23.09 -35.66 3.24
CA PRO A 144 24.38 -35.42 2.58
C PRO A 144 24.27 -34.50 1.35
N GLY A 145 23.11 -34.46 0.69
CA GLY A 145 22.83 -33.58 -0.44
C GLY A 145 22.78 -32.09 -0.08
N ALA A 146 22.36 -31.74 1.14
CA ALA A 146 22.27 -30.36 1.61
C ALA A 146 23.66 -29.73 1.84
N ILE A 147 24.66 -30.54 2.20
CA ILE A 147 26.04 -30.07 2.37
C ILE A 147 26.63 -29.66 1.01
N GLY A 148 26.27 -30.39 -0.06
CA GLY A 148 26.71 -30.07 -1.42
C GLY A 148 26.14 -28.75 -1.94
N SER A 149 24.83 -28.49 -1.73
CA SER A 149 24.21 -27.24 -2.18
C SER A 149 24.73 -26.02 -1.42
N ILE A 150 25.00 -26.14 -0.12
CA ILE A 150 25.63 -25.09 0.69
C ILE A 150 27.04 -24.79 0.19
N ALA A 151 27.84 -25.81 -0.12
CA ALA A 151 29.20 -25.62 -0.67
C ALA A 151 29.17 -24.89 -2.03
N VAL A 152 28.23 -25.23 -2.91
CA VAL A 152 28.03 -24.54 -4.19
C VAL A 152 27.61 -23.09 -3.97
N LEU A 153 26.67 -22.83 -3.06
CA LEU A 153 26.21 -21.48 -2.74
C LEU A 153 27.36 -20.60 -2.23
N VAL A 154 28.19 -21.11 -1.32
CA VAL A 154 29.36 -20.40 -0.80
C VAL A 154 30.37 -20.12 -1.92
N GLY A 155 30.61 -21.08 -2.81
CA GLY A 155 31.47 -20.88 -3.98
C GLY A 155 30.96 -19.79 -4.93
N LEU A 156 29.64 -19.75 -5.17
CA LEU A 156 29.00 -18.75 -6.03
C LEU A 156 29.08 -17.35 -5.43
N ILE A 157 28.83 -17.22 -4.12
CA ILE A 157 28.97 -15.96 -3.38
C ILE A 157 30.42 -15.48 -3.42
N GLY A 158 31.39 -16.37 -3.20
CA GLY A 158 32.81 -16.03 -3.26
C GLY A 158 33.25 -15.55 -4.64
N LEU A 159 32.80 -16.23 -5.70
CA LEU A 159 33.12 -15.84 -7.08
C LEU A 159 32.51 -14.48 -7.44
N LEU A 160 31.25 -14.25 -7.06
CA LEU A 160 30.57 -12.97 -7.32
C LEU A 160 31.21 -11.82 -6.52
N GLY A 161 31.57 -12.08 -5.26
CA GLY A 161 32.29 -11.12 -4.42
C GLY A 161 33.67 -10.77 -4.97
N TYR A 162 34.43 -11.77 -5.45
CA TYR A 162 35.71 -11.56 -6.09
C TYR A 162 35.58 -10.77 -7.40
N GLY A 163 34.57 -11.08 -8.21
CA GLY A 163 34.26 -10.34 -9.44
C GLY A 163 33.95 -8.87 -9.17
N GLY A 164 33.12 -8.57 -8.17
CA GLY A 164 32.83 -7.20 -7.74
C GLY A 164 34.07 -6.46 -7.24
N TYR A 165 34.88 -7.11 -6.40
CA TYR A 165 36.13 -6.55 -5.88
C TYR A 165 37.13 -6.22 -7.00
N ALA A 166 37.29 -7.13 -7.97
CA ALA A 166 38.20 -6.93 -9.10
C ALA A 166 37.79 -5.72 -9.96
N VAL A 167 36.50 -5.55 -10.25
CA VAL A 167 35.99 -4.41 -11.03
C VAL A 167 36.23 -3.09 -10.30
N LEU A 168 35.94 -3.00 -9.00
CA LEU A 168 36.20 -1.79 -8.22
C LEU A 168 37.69 -1.43 -8.20
N SER A 169 38.56 -2.44 -8.08
CA SER A 169 40.01 -2.22 -8.09
C SER A 169 40.55 -1.70 -9.43
N GLU A 170 39.90 -2.05 -10.55
CA GLU A 170 40.29 -1.57 -11.88
C GLU A 170 39.78 -0.15 -12.15
N VAL A 171 38.57 0.20 -11.69
CA VAL A 171 38.02 1.56 -11.81
C VAL A 171 38.83 2.58 -11.00
N GLN A 172 39.42 2.17 -9.87
CA GLN A 172 40.29 3.05 -9.08
C GLN A 172 41.68 3.28 -9.70
N ARG A 173 42.05 2.54 -10.76
CA ARG A 173 43.34 2.72 -11.45
C ARG A 173 43.33 3.80 -12.54
N VAL A 174 42.27 4.62 -12.63
CA VAL A 174 42.23 5.74 -13.57
C VAL A 174 43.34 6.73 -13.23
N GLN A 175 44.45 6.62 -13.97
CA GLN A 175 45.52 7.59 -13.98
C GLN A 175 45.02 8.84 -14.68
N VAL A 176 44.57 9.81 -13.89
CA VAL A 176 44.33 11.17 -14.38
C VAL A 176 45.69 11.77 -14.66
N VAL A 177 46.02 11.89 -15.95
CA VAL A 177 47.19 12.67 -16.38
C VAL A 177 46.89 14.13 -16.01
N PRO A 178 47.71 14.79 -15.16
CA PRO A 178 47.49 16.19 -14.84
C PRO A 178 47.69 17.01 -16.10
N VAL A 179 46.62 17.63 -16.59
CA VAL A 179 46.72 18.63 -17.65
C VAL A 179 46.77 19.98 -16.96
N ASP A 180 47.97 20.50 -16.75
CA ASP A 180 48.20 21.87 -16.30
C ASP A 180 47.88 22.84 -17.45
N GLN A 181 46.59 23.14 -17.64
CA GLN A 181 46.17 24.28 -18.46
C GLN A 181 45.39 25.26 -17.60
N ALA A 182 46.01 26.41 -17.32
CA ALA A 182 45.37 27.51 -16.62
C ALA A 182 44.22 28.08 -17.48
N PRO A 183 43.03 28.31 -16.90
CA PRO A 183 41.88 28.80 -17.65
C PRO A 183 42.13 30.25 -18.09
N GLN A 184 42.17 30.49 -19.41
CA GLN A 184 42.13 31.85 -19.93
C GLN A 184 40.69 32.35 -19.92
N VAL A 185 40.42 33.33 -19.07
CA VAL A 185 39.18 34.09 -19.04
C VAL A 185 39.30 35.22 -20.07
N VAL A 186 38.67 35.05 -21.24
CA VAL A 186 38.45 36.17 -22.16
C VAL A 186 37.05 36.69 -21.88
N ALA A 187 36.98 37.69 -21.02
CA ALA A 187 35.89 38.65 -21.03
C ALA A 187 36.22 39.67 -22.11
N ASP A 188 35.42 39.73 -23.17
CA ASP A 188 35.30 40.92 -23.99
C ASP A 188 33.83 41.07 -24.40
N ILE A 189 33.19 42.07 -23.80
CA ILE A 189 31.88 42.57 -24.19
C ILE A 189 32.14 43.88 -24.94
N ASP A 190 31.91 43.81 -26.26
CA ASP A 190 31.26 44.78 -27.16
C ASP A 190 31.73 46.26 -27.18
N PRO A 191 32.00 46.81 -28.38
CA PRO A 191 31.02 47.77 -28.89
C PRO A 191 30.78 47.69 -30.41
N LEU A 192 29.51 47.53 -30.79
CA LEU A 192 28.81 48.13 -31.94
C LEU A 192 29.71 48.87 -32.94
N ASP A 193 29.93 48.27 -34.12
CA ASP A 193 30.17 49.06 -35.33
C ASP A 193 29.66 48.37 -36.61
N THR A 194 28.90 49.15 -37.39
CA THR A 194 28.56 49.02 -38.82
C THR A 194 27.90 47.74 -39.35
N ILE A 195 26.56 47.82 -39.48
CA ILE A 195 25.81 47.17 -40.56
C ILE A 195 26.10 47.94 -41.86
N THR A 196 26.74 47.30 -42.84
CA THR A 196 26.74 47.75 -44.26
C THR A 196 26.56 46.51 -45.16
N PRO A 197 25.69 46.54 -46.18
CA PRO A 197 25.32 45.36 -46.95
C PRO A 197 26.31 45.04 -48.09
N LEU A 198 26.41 43.74 -48.37
CA LEU A 198 26.92 43.05 -49.57
C LEU A 198 27.99 43.75 -50.43
N GLY A 199 29.18 43.15 -50.45
CA GLY A 199 30.11 43.14 -51.57
C GLY A 199 30.80 41.78 -51.60
N ALA A 200 30.63 41.05 -52.70
CA ALA A 200 31.31 39.79 -52.95
C ALA A 200 32.82 40.02 -53.06
N ASP A 201 33.61 39.21 -52.36
CA ASP A 201 34.90 38.73 -52.83
C ASP A 201 35.23 37.43 -52.11
N ASP A 202 35.47 36.40 -52.92
CA ASP A 202 36.05 35.12 -52.53
C ASP A 202 37.42 35.36 -51.89
N GLU A 203 37.65 34.75 -50.72
CA GLU A 203 38.91 34.14 -50.26
C GLU A 203 38.88 34.03 -48.72
N ASP A 204 38.56 32.83 -48.25
CA ASP A 204 39.34 32.03 -47.27
C ASP A 204 38.42 31.03 -46.53
N GLY A 205 37.75 30.16 -47.29
CA GLY A 205 36.82 29.14 -46.78
C GLY A 205 37.49 27.85 -46.29
N ALA A 206 38.82 27.74 -46.40
CA ALA A 206 39.52 26.48 -46.17
C ALA A 206 39.85 26.22 -44.68
N GLN A 207 39.99 27.27 -43.87
CA GLN A 207 40.44 27.12 -42.47
C GLN A 207 39.29 26.97 -41.46
N THR A 208 38.07 27.40 -41.82
CA THR A 208 36.87 27.26 -40.97
C THR A 208 36.27 25.86 -41.07
N ALA A 209 36.42 25.17 -42.20
CA ALA A 209 35.87 23.83 -42.43
C ALA A 209 36.53 22.72 -41.58
N ALA A 210 37.81 22.88 -41.21
CA ALA A 210 38.54 21.87 -40.45
C ALA A 210 38.19 21.87 -38.95
N ARG A 211 37.74 23.01 -38.40
CA ARG A 211 37.33 23.13 -36.98
C ARG A 211 35.88 22.75 -36.74
N ASP A 212 35.01 22.92 -37.74
CA ASP A 212 33.59 22.55 -37.71
C ASP A 212 33.32 21.06 -37.97
N GLY A 213 34.30 20.30 -38.45
CA GLY A 213 34.09 18.92 -38.88
C GLY A 213 33.59 18.00 -37.77
N PHE A 214 34.16 18.13 -36.56
CA PHE A 214 33.75 17.33 -35.41
C PHE A 214 32.41 17.77 -34.83
N ASP A 215 32.11 19.07 -34.84
CA ASP A 215 30.84 19.58 -34.33
C ASP A 215 29.65 19.25 -35.26
N ARG A 216 29.91 19.15 -36.57
CA ARG A 216 28.93 18.67 -37.58
C ARG A 216 28.63 17.17 -37.47
N LEU A 217 29.57 16.36 -37.02
CA LEU A 217 29.37 14.91 -36.81
C LEU A 217 28.43 14.62 -35.63
N TYR A 218 28.37 15.51 -34.63
CA TYR A 218 27.51 15.36 -33.46
C TYR A 218 26.22 16.19 -33.53
N ARG A 219 26.06 17.05 -34.55
CA ARG A 219 24.85 17.85 -34.74
C ARG A 219 23.83 17.07 -35.58
N PRO A 220 22.57 16.94 -35.12
CA PRO A 220 21.53 16.35 -35.95
C PRO A 220 21.37 17.17 -37.24
N GLU A 221 21.32 16.50 -38.38
CA GLU A 221 21.12 17.10 -39.69
C GLU A 221 19.76 17.81 -39.69
N ALA A 222 19.78 19.15 -39.78
CA ALA A 222 18.54 19.92 -39.81
C ALA A 222 17.87 19.67 -41.16
N LEU A 223 16.65 19.11 -41.14
CA LEU A 223 15.89 18.90 -42.35
C LEU A 223 15.43 20.26 -42.91
N ASP A 224 15.83 20.58 -44.14
CA ASP A 224 15.44 21.80 -44.85
C ASP A 224 13.93 21.89 -45.13
N VAL A 225 13.20 20.77 -45.01
CA VAL A 225 11.75 20.69 -45.23
C VAL A 225 11.11 19.94 -44.07
N PRO A 226 10.02 20.46 -43.48
CA PRO A 226 9.33 19.76 -42.40
C PRO A 226 8.79 18.42 -42.91
N VAL A 227 9.15 17.33 -42.21
CA VAL A 227 8.54 16.01 -42.45
C VAL A 227 7.11 16.06 -41.91
N LEU A 228 6.15 16.24 -42.81
CA LEU A 228 4.74 16.17 -42.46
C LEU A 228 4.34 14.70 -42.33
N VAL A 229 4.36 14.20 -41.09
CA VAL A 229 3.72 12.92 -40.75
C VAL A 229 2.28 13.23 -40.31
N ALA A 230 1.31 12.54 -40.89
CA ALA A 230 -0.07 12.65 -40.46
C ALA A 230 -0.18 12.25 -38.98
N ARG A 231 -0.60 13.19 -38.13
CA ARG A 231 -0.78 13.00 -36.68
C ARG A 231 -1.62 11.77 -36.34
N ASP A 232 -2.57 11.45 -37.22
CA ASP A 232 -3.57 10.41 -37.03
C ASP A 232 -3.39 9.22 -37.99
N GLY A 233 -2.15 8.87 -38.32
CA GLY A 233 -1.81 7.79 -39.27
C GLY A 233 -2.60 6.49 -39.05
N PRO A 234 -2.69 5.95 -37.82
CA PRO A 234 -3.47 4.74 -37.56
C PRO A 234 -4.99 4.92 -37.58
N ILE A 235 -5.51 6.13 -37.41
CA ILE A 235 -6.96 6.41 -37.40
C ILE A 235 -7.46 6.61 -38.84
N ALA A 236 -6.65 7.24 -39.69
CA ALA A 236 -6.97 7.46 -41.09
C ALA A 236 -7.07 6.16 -41.92
N THR A 237 -6.49 5.05 -41.45
CA THR A 237 -6.58 3.73 -42.08
C THR A 237 -7.81 2.93 -41.65
N ILE A 238 -8.56 3.40 -40.64
CA ILE A 238 -9.79 2.75 -40.20
C ILE A 238 -10.89 3.06 -41.21
N ASP A 239 -11.35 2.03 -41.92
CA ASP A 239 -12.51 2.10 -42.81
C ASP A 239 -13.80 1.90 -41.98
N PRO A 240 -14.64 2.95 -41.78
CA PRO A 240 -15.87 2.85 -40.98
C PRO A 240 -16.92 1.91 -41.58
N ARG A 241 -16.75 1.51 -42.85
CA ARG A 241 -17.62 0.53 -43.52
C ARG A 241 -17.20 -0.91 -43.28
N ARG A 242 -16.00 -1.14 -42.76
CA ARG A 242 -15.49 -2.46 -42.37
C ARG A 242 -15.63 -2.73 -40.88
N SER A 243 -15.75 -1.71 -40.04
CA SER A 243 -15.85 -1.85 -38.59
C SER A 243 -16.83 -0.86 -37.96
N GLY A 244 -17.55 -1.30 -36.93
CA GLY A 244 -18.49 -0.49 -36.16
C GLY A 244 -19.91 -0.44 -36.73
N SER A 245 -20.73 0.47 -36.21
CA SER A 245 -22.18 0.57 -36.49
C SER A 245 -22.55 0.95 -37.93
N PHE A 246 -21.57 1.31 -38.75
CA PHE A 246 -21.74 1.70 -40.16
C PHE A 246 -21.25 0.63 -41.15
N ALA A 247 -20.85 -0.54 -40.64
CA ALA A 247 -20.46 -1.66 -41.49
C ALA A 247 -21.64 -2.14 -42.34
N GLY A 248 -21.49 -2.08 -43.67
CA GLY A 248 -22.53 -2.49 -44.64
C GLY A 248 -23.39 -1.38 -45.24
N VAL A 249 -23.20 -0.11 -44.86
CA VAL A 249 -23.91 1.01 -45.50
C VAL A 249 -23.29 1.31 -46.88
N THR A 250 -23.96 0.88 -47.94
CA THR A 250 -23.63 1.22 -49.34
C THR A 250 -24.19 2.59 -49.73
N GLY A 251 -23.59 3.64 -49.16
CA GLY A 251 -23.78 5.03 -49.60
C GLY A 251 -22.63 5.52 -50.48
N PRO A 252 -22.81 6.60 -51.26
CA PRO A 252 -21.74 7.15 -52.10
C PRO A 252 -20.48 7.44 -51.26
N THR A 253 -19.32 7.13 -51.83
CA THR A 253 -18.00 7.35 -51.24
C THR A 253 -17.87 8.80 -50.77
N PRO A 254 -17.52 9.11 -49.49
CA PRO A 254 -17.03 10.44 -49.19
C PRO A 254 -15.73 10.58 -49.98
N ALA A 255 -15.80 11.38 -51.04
CA ALA A 255 -14.63 11.80 -51.77
C ALA A 255 -13.65 12.39 -50.76
N THR A 256 -12.41 11.93 -50.81
CA THR A 256 -11.26 12.59 -50.19
C THR A 256 -11.42 14.09 -50.40
N ALA A 257 -11.59 14.85 -49.32
CA ALA A 257 -11.75 16.29 -49.40
C ALA A 257 -10.44 16.91 -49.92
N SER A 258 -10.33 17.04 -51.24
CA SER A 258 -9.50 18.05 -51.87
C SER A 258 -10.12 19.41 -51.55
N PRO A 259 -9.33 20.41 -51.13
CA PRO A 259 -9.85 21.73 -50.83
C PRO A 259 -9.96 22.49 -52.15
N ASP A 260 -11.06 22.31 -52.88
CA ASP A 260 -11.47 23.32 -53.86
C ASP A 260 -12.93 23.18 -54.30
N GLY A 261 -13.67 24.29 -54.26
CA GLY A 261 -14.91 24.48 -54.99
C GLY A 261 -16.21 24.35 -54.18
N LEU A 262 -16.64 25.44 -53.52
CA LEU A 262 -18.02 25.67 -53.12
C LEU A 262 -18.87 26.08 -54.33
N THR A 263 -19.90 25.29 -54.66
CA THR A 263 -21.26 25.67 -55.13
C THR A 263 -21.98 24.33 -55.36
N GLY A 264 -22.97 23.89 -54.57
CA GLY A 264 -24.28 24.52 -54.41
C GLY A 264 -25.24 23.93 -55.45
N GLU A 265 -26.39 23.40 -55.00
CA GLU A 265 -27.49 22.73 -55.75
C GLU A 265 -27.32 21.21 -55.87
N THR A 266 -28.24 20.31 -55.48
CA THR A 266 -29.70 20.34 -55.29
C THR A 266 -30.11 19.15 -54.38
N PRO A 267 -31.32 19.13 -53.80
CA PRO A 267 -31.81 18.09 -52.89
C PRO A 267 -32.54 16.98 -53.65
N MET A 268 -32.65 15.77 -53.09
CA MET A 268 -33.92 15.02 -53.01
C MET A 268 -33.78 13.60 -52.44
N SER A 269 -34.80 13.28 -51.64
CA SER A 269 -35.58 12.05 -51.62
C SER A 269 -34.96 10.78 -51.01
N GLY A 270 -35.37 10.56 -49.77
CA GLY A 270 -36.15 9.37 -49.35
C GLY A 270 -35.80 8.03 -49.97
N THR A 271 -35.11 7.22 -49.18
CA THR A 271 -35.28 5.76 -49.21
C THR A 271 -35.39 5.29 -47.77
N GLU A 272 -36.63 5.01 -47.37
CA GLU A 272 -36.97 4.19 -46.21
C GLU A 272 -36.44 2.78 -46.50
N VAL A 273 -35.30 2.43 -45.91
CA VAL A 273 -34.76 1.06 -46.01
C VAL A 273 -35.39 0.25 -44.90
N LEU A 274 -36.31 -0.61 -45.32
CA LEU A 274 -36.88 -1.72 -44.56
C LEU A 274 -35.73 -2.55 -43.96
N ILE A 275 -35.59 -2.54 -42.64
CA ILE A 275 -34.70 -3.46 -41.94
C ILE A 275 -35.40 -4.81 -41.93
N ALA A 276 -34.98 -5.69 -42.84
CA ALA A 276 -35.32 -7.09 -42.79
C ALA A 276 -34.67 -7.72 -41.55
N GLU A 277 -35.49 -8.14 -40.59
CA GLU A 277 -35.13 -9.17 -39.63
C GLU A 277 -34.88 -10.48 -40.39
N ASP A 278 -33.63 -10.89 -40.49
CA ASP A 278 -33.30 -12.31 -40.62
C ASP A 278 -31.92 -12.62 -40.00
N THR A 279 -31.86 -13.86 -39.60
CA THR A 279 -31.16 -14.60 -38.55
C THR A 279 -29.63 -14.62 -38.51
N ASP A 280 -29.16 -14.83 -37.28
CA ASP A 280 -28.07 -15.73 -36.88
C ASP A 280 -26.66 -15.44 -37.42
N THR A 281 -26.11 -14.32 -36.96
CA THR A 281 -24.67 -14.21 -36.72
C THR A 281 -24.46 -14.07 -35.21
N PRO A 282 -23.59 -14.89 -34.57
CA PRO A 282 -23.23 -14.69 -33.18
C PRO A 282 -22.42 -13.40 -33.10
N ARG A 283 -23.12 -12.28 -32.94
CA ARG A 283 -22.51 -11.04 -32.47
C ARG A 283 -21.85 -11.40 -31.15
N PRO A 284 -20.56 -11.08 -30.92
CA PRO A 284 -19.96 -11.26 -29.62
C PRO A 284 -20.72 -10.36 -28.65
N GLN A 285 -21.72 -10.93 -27.99
CA GLN A 285 -22.39 -10.29 -26.88
C GLN A 285 -21.40 -10.35 -25.75
N VAL A 286 -20.93 -9.18 -25.31
CA VAL A 286 -20.35 -9.06 -23.98
C VAL A 286 -21.51 -9.31 -23.04
N VAL A 287 -21.72 -10.57 -22.67
CA VAL A 287 -22.45 -10.93 -21.46
C VAL A 287 -21.62 -10.43 -20.30
N ALA A 288 -21.63 -9.10 -20.09
CA ALA A 288 -21.27 -8.55 -18.81
C ALA A 288 -22.23 -9.23 -17.84
N ALA A 289 -21.70 -10.12 -17.00
CA ALA A 289 -22.47 -10.72 -15.93
C ALA A 289 -23.18 -9.57 -15.22
N ASN A 290 -24.51 -9.62 -15.14
CA ASN A 290 -25.28 -8.62 -14.43
C ASN A 290 -25.02 -8.80 -12.94
N ILE A 291 -23.88 -8.28 -12.46
CA ILE A 291 -23.48 -8.33 -11.06
C ILE A 291 -24.42 -7.39 -10.31
N PRO A 292 -25.23 -7.89 -9.37
CA PRO A 292 -26.16 -7.07 -8.61
C PRO A 292 -25.43 -5.95 -7.88
N GLU A 293 -26.09 -4.80 -7.76
CA GLU A 293 -25.52 -3.68 -7.03
C GLU A 293 -25.67 -3.90 -5.53
N VAL A 294 -24.54 -3.82 -4.81
CA VAL A 294 -24.49 -3.92 -3.36
C VAL A 294 -23.97 -2.60 -2.79
N VAL A 295 -24.72 -2.04 -1.86
CA VAL A 295 -24.34 -0.82 -1.13
C VAL A 295 -24.22 -1.15 0.35
N VAL A 296 -23.13 -0.75 0.97
CA VAL A 296 -22.95 -0.80 2.43
C VAL A 296 -23.26 0.58 2.98
N PHE A 297 -24.07 0.68 4.03
CA PHE A 297 -24.37 1.95 4.68
C PHE A 297 -24.45 1.80 6.20
N ALA A 298 -24.24 2.91 6.91
CA ALA A 298 -24.21 2.93 8.37
C ALA A 298 -25.33 3.80 8.95
N VAL A 299 -25.99 3.30 10.00
CA VAL A 299 -27.03 4.03 10.76
C VAL A 299 -26.50 4.64 12.05
N ARG A 300 -25.29 4.25 12.48
CA ARG A 300 -24.53 4.82 13.59
C ARG A 300 -23.03 4.73 13.28
N PRO A 301 -22.16 5.50 13.97
CA PRO A 301 -20.73 5.49 13.73
C PRO A 301 -20.11 4.09 13.88
N SER A 302 -19.60 3.53 12.79
CA SER A 302 -19.00 2.20 12.78
C SER A 302 -17.74 2.17 11.91
N TRP A 303 -16.64 1.64 12.44
CA TRP A 303 -15.44 1.43 11.65
C TRP A 303 -15.66 0.29 10.66
N VAL A 304 -15.50 0.58 9.37
CA VAL A 304 -15.73 -0.35 8.26
C VAL A 304 -14.48 -0.45 7.39
N ARG A 305 -14.08 -1.68 7.07
CA ARG A 305 -13.06 -2.00 6.08
C ARG A 305 -13.63 -2.99 5.06
N VAL A 306 -13.52 -2.65 3.78
CA VAL A 306 -13.86 -3.52 2.65
C VAL A 306 -12.58 -3.88 1.90
N ARG A 307 -12.36 -5.17 1.64
CA ARG A 307 -11.25 -5.71 0.86
C ARG A 307 -11.75 -6.41 -0.39
N ALA A 308 -11.13 -6.13 -1.53
CA ALA A 308 -11.32 -6.92 -2.74
C ALA A 308 -10.77 -8.34 -2.56
N ALA A 309 -11.10 -9.23 -3.49
CA ALA A 309 -10.72 -10.65 -3.42
C ALA A 309 -9.20 -10.88 -3.52
N ASP A 310 -8.46 -9.95 -4.16
CA ASP A 310 -7.00 -9.92 -4.21
C ASP A 310 -6.34 -9.50 -2.87
N GLY A 311 -7.15 -9.12 -1.86
CA GLY A 311 -6.70 -8.66 -0.55
C GLY A 311 -6.47 -7.15 -0.48
N THR A 312 -6.62 -6.41 -1.58
CA THR A 312 -6.49 -4.95 -1.62
C THR A 312 -7.63 -4.30 -0.83
N THR A 313 -7.31 -3.37 0.08
CA THR A 313 -8.34 -2.57 0.77
C THR A 313 -8.91 -1.54 -0.19
N ILE A 314 -10.20 -1.68 -0.53
CA ILE A 314 -10.91 -0.76 -1.43
C ILE A 314 -11.66 0.34 -0.67
N TYR A 315 -11.98 0.11 0.61
CA TYR A 315 -12.60 1.10 1.48
C TYR A 315 -12.17 0.88 2.93
N GLU A 316 -11.79 1.93 3.64
CA GLU A 316 -11.49 1.87 5.08
C GLU A 316 -11.75 3.24 5.71
N LYS A 317 -12.77 3.32 6.56
CA LYS A 317 -13.17 4.56 7.25
C LYS A 317 -14.05 4.21 8.46
N VAL A 318 -14.16 5.14 9.42
CA VAL A 318 -15.35 5.21 10.27
C VAL A 318 -16.49 5.76 9.43
N MET A 319 -17.50 4.93 9.16
CA MET A 319 -18.73 5.34 8.49
C MET A 319 -19.63 6.01 9.53
N GLU A 320 -19.97 7.26 9.29
CA GLU A 320 -20.93 8.02 10.11
C GLU A 320 -22.38 7.63 9.76
N GLU A 321 -23.35 8.07 10.55
CA GLU A 321 -24.77 7.91 10.22
C GLU A 321 -25.06 8.53 8.83
N GLY A 322 -25.66 7.74 7.93
CA GLY A 322 -25.95 8.14 6.55
C GLY A 322 -24.81 7.92 5.55
N ASP A 323 -23.59 7.63 6.01
CA ASP A 323 -22.49 7.28 5.11
C ASP A 323 -22.82 5.99 4.33
N ARG A 324 -22.42 5.96 3.06
CA ARG A 324 -22.63 4.83 2.16
C ARG A 324 -21.42 4.56 1.27
N PHE A 325 -21.28 3.31 0.87
CA PHE A 325 -20.25 2.86 -0.05
C PHE A 325 -20.85 1.87 -1.05
N VAL A 326 -20.85 2.25 -2.33
CA VAL A 326 -21.28 1.39 -3.44
C VAL A 326 -20.12 0.48 -3.83
N LEU A 327 -20.36 -0.84 -3.85
CA LEU A 327 -19.31 -1.78 -4.22
C LEU A 327 -19.00 -1.71 -5.71
N PRO A 328 -17.71 -1.74 -6.11
CA PRO A 328 -17.32 -2.00 -7.48
C PRO A 328 -17.91 -3.32 -7.98
N LYS A 329 -18.41 -3.36 -9.21
CA LYS A 329 -18.96 -4.56 -9.84
C LYS A 329 -17.84 -5.51 -10.25
N THR A 330 -17.38 -6.33 -9.33
CA THR A 330 -16.33 -7.34 -9.54
C THR A 330 -16.92 -8.75 -9.59
N GLU A 331 -16.30 -9.65 -10.36
CA GLU A 331 -16.74 -11.05 -10.48
C GLU A 331 -16.56 -11.82 -9.16
N GLU A 332 -15.45 -11.58 -8.46
CA GLU A 332 -15.22 -12.12 -7.12
C GLU A 332 -15.74 -11.14 -6.05
N PRO A 333 -16.41 -11.65 -4.99
CA PRO A 333 -17.02 -10.80 -3.98
C PRO A 333 -15.97 -10.20 -3.02
N ALA A 334 -16.13 -8.92 -2.70
CA ALA A 334 -15.35 -8.27 -1.66
C ALA A 334 -15.72 -8.80 -0.26
N THR A 335 -14.84 -8.61 0.72
CA THR A 335 -15.08 -8.97 2.12
C THR A 335 -15.17 -7.74 3.01
N LEU A 336 -16.12 -7.76 3.95
CA LEU A 336 -16.35 -6.73 4.95
C LEU A 336 -15.76 -7.13 6.31
N ARG A 337 -15.20 -6.14 6.99
CA ARG A 337 -14.99 -6.15 8.43
C ARG A 337 -15.56 -4.88 9.04
N THR A 338 -16.38 -5.02 10.07
CA THR A 338 -17.01 -3.90 10.79
C THR A 338 -16.85 -4.05 12.31
N GLY A 339 -16.64 -2.92 13.00
CA GLY A 339 -16.42 -2.85 14.45
C GLY A 339 -17.70 -2.76 15.28
N GLU A 340 -18.74 -2.10 14.77
CA GLU A 340 -20.09 -2.12 15.35
C GLU A 340 -21.06 -2.67 14.29
N SER A 341 -21.16 -3.99 14.21
CA SER A 341 -21.96 -4.68 13.18
C SER A 341 -23.45 -4.39 13.26
N GLY A 342 -23.95 -4.04 14.44
CA GLY A 342 -25.35 -3.66 14.66
C GLY A 342 -25.76 -2.33 14.02
N ALA A 343 -24.79 -1.55 13.51
CA ALA A 343 -25.05 -0.29 12.84
C ALA A 343 -24.83 -0.33 11.33
N VAL A 344 -24.39 -1.46 10.78
CA VAL A 344 -24.12 -1.59 9.34
C VAL A 344 -25.23 -2.40 8.69
N TYR A 345 -25.76 -1.87 7.60
CA TYR A 345 -26.80 -2.48 6.78
C TYR A 345 -26.36 -2.52 5.32
N PHE A 346 -27.05 -3.34 4.55
CA PHE A 346 -26.77 -3.56 3.14
C PHE A 346 -27.99 -3.22 2.30
N ALA A 347 -27.79 -2.63 1.13
CA ALA A 347 -28.83 -2.54 0.11
C ALA A 347 -28.42 -3.39 -1.09
N VAL A 348 -29.26 -4.35 -1.47
CA VAL A 348 -29.05 -5.19 -2.65
C VAL A 348 -30.19 -4.90 -3.62
N ASN A 349 -29.88 -4.34 -4.79
CA ASN A 349 -30.88 -3.90 -5.77
C ASN A 349 -31.98 -2.98 -5.20
N GLY A 350 -31.65 -2.20 -4.15
CA GLY A 350 -32.58 -1.28 -3.49
C GLY A 350 -33.36 -1.85 -2.31
N GLU A 351 -33.29 -3.16 -2.04
CA GLU A 351 -33.89 -3.75 -0.84
C GLU A 351 -32.86 -3.83 0.30
N HIS A 352 -33.27 -3.49 1.52
CA HIS A 352 -32.38 -3.33 2.66
C HIS A 352 -32.31 -4.61 3.51
N TYR A 353 -31.11 -5.05 3.85
CA TYR A 353 -30.81 -6.24 4.63
C TYR A 353 -29.91 -5.91 5.82
N GLY A 354 -30.10 -6.63 6.93
CA GLY A 354 -29.24 -6.51 8.10
C GLY A 354 -30.03 -6.50 9.42
N PRO A 355 -29.40 -6.06 10.53
CA PRO A 355 -28.02 -5.54 10.62
C PRO A 355 -26.94 -6.61 10.38
N ALA A 356 -25.72 -6.19 10.07
CA ALA A 356 -24.58 -7.08 9.80
C ALA A 356 -24.20 -7.98 11.00
N GLY A 357 -24.68 -7.67 12.20
CA GLY A 357 -24.52 -8.47 13.41
C GLY A 357 -25.23 -7.84 14.61
N SER A 358 -24.97 -8.37 15.80
CA SER A 358 -25.54 -7.80 17.03
C SER A 358 -24.92 -6.44 17.37
N PRO A 359 -25.64 -5.54 18.09
CA PRO A 359 -25.09 -4.28 18.58
C PRO A 359 -23.79 -4.48 19.37
N GLY A 360 -22.77 -3.67 19.05
CA GLY A 360 -21.44 -3.73 19.71
C GLY A 360 -20.58 -4.96 19.38
N SER A 361 -21.04 -5.84 18.48
CA SER A 361 -20.24 -6.98 18.00
C SER A 361 -19.38 -6.59 16.80
N VAL A 362 -18.29 -7.33 16.61
CA VAL A 362 -17.39 -7.20 15.46
C VAL A 362 -17.67 -8.33 14.47
N THR A 363 -18.06 -8.01 13.25
CA THR A 363 -18.25 -8.97 12.15
C THR A 363 -17.06 -8.84 11.20
N GLY A 364 -16.39 -9.95 10.90
CA GLY A 364 -15.23 -9.98 10.03
C GLY A 364 -15.34 -11.05 8.95
N ASN A 365 -14.71 -10.80 7.81
CA ASN A 365 -14.67 -11.69 6.65
C ASN A 365 -16.08 -12.02 6.09
N LEU A 366 -17.03 -11.09 6.22
CA LEU A 366 -18.35 -11.24 5.61
C LEU A 366 -18.24 -11.02 4.10
N ALA A 367 -18.61 -12.01 3.29
CA ALA A 367 -18.63 -11.85 1.84
C ALA A 367 -19.79 -10.92 1.42
N LEU A 368 -19.45 -9.87 0.68
CA LEU A 368 -20.39 -8.88 0.14
C LEU A 368 -20.90 -9.31 -1.24
N ALA A 369 -21.30 -10.59 -1.35
CA ALA A 369 -22.02 -11.11 -2.51
C ALA A 369 -23.52 -10.93 -2.29
N ALA A 370 -24.26 -10.60 -3.35
CA ALA A 370 -25.71 -10.42 -3.26
C ALA A 370 -26.40 -11.69 -2.73
N GLU A 371 -26.06 -12.88 -3.24
CA GLU A 371 -26.67 -14.13 -2.76
C GLU A 371 -26.41 -14.34 -1.26
N THR A 372 -25.14 -14.20 -0.84
CA THR A 372 -24.75 -14.36 0.58
C THR A 372 -25.52 -13.41 1.49
N LEU A 373 -25.68 -12.15 1.11
CA LEU A 373 -26.40 -11.17 1.91
C LEU A 373 -27.89 -11.50 2.00
N THR A 374 -28.52 -11.88 0.89
CA THR A 374 -29.95 -12.25 0.87
C THR A 374 -30.27 -13.57 1.56
N GLU A 375 -29.31 -14.50 1.64
CA GLU A 375 -29.47 -15.77 2.36
C GLU A 375 -29.18 -15.65 3.86
N THR A 376 -28.22 -14.80 4.24
CA THR A 376 -27.75 -14.69 5.63
C THR A 376 -28.59 -13.71 6.45
N TYR A 377 -29.09 -12.65 5.82
CA TYR A 377 -29.78 -11.56 6.51
C TYR A 377 -31.24 -11.47 6.06
N GLU A 378 -32.11 -11.12 6.99
CA GLU A 378 -33.51 -10.82 6.71
C GLU A 378 -33.64 -9.38 6.17
N VAL A 379 -34.76 -9.12 5.49
CA VAL A 379 -35.12 -7.76 5.06
C VAL A 379 -35.29 -6.89 6.30
N ALA A 380 -34.61 -5.75 6.33
CA ALA A 380 -34.55 -4.89 7.50
C ALA A 380 -35.91 -4.24 7.77
N ASP A 381 -36.45 -4.46 8.97
CA ASP A 381 -37.69 -3.81 9.40
C ASP A 381 -37.40 -2.37 9.84
N ILE A 382 -37.71 -1.44 8.95
CA ILE A 382 -37.53 0.00 9.14
C ILE A 382 -38.34 0.53 10.34
N THR A 383 -39.41 -0.15 10.76
CA THR A 383 -40.24 0.29 11.88
C THR A 383 -39.63 -0.01 13.26
N GLN A 384 -38.69 -0.96 13.33
CA GLN A 384 -38.06 -1.38 14.58
C GLN A 384 -36.83 -0.55 14.95
N ASP A 385 -36.18 0.08 13.96
CA ASP A 385 -35.01 0.92 14.18
C ASP A 385 -35.26 2.34 13.63
N THR A 386 -35.44 3.30 14.55
CA THR A 386 -35.66 4.71 14.21
C THR A 386 -34.46 5.34 13.49
N ALA A 387 -33.24 4.89 13.78
CA ALA A 387 -32.04 5.37 13.09
C ALA A 387 -32.02 4.86 11.64
N LEU A 388 -32.39 3.59 11.42
CA LEU A 388 -32.57 3.04 10.07
C LEU A 388 -33.63 3.80 9.29
N ALA A 389 -34.79 4.08 9.90
CA ALA A 389 -35.86 4.85 9.25
C ALA A 389 -35.40 6.22 8.78
N ARG A 390 -34.65 6.93 9.61
CA ARG A 390 -34.11 8.25 9.27
C ARG A 390 -33.13 8.16 8.10
N VAL A 391 -32.19 7.22 8.15
CA VAL A 391 -31.17 7.05 7.11
C VAL A 391 -31.77 6.59 5.79
N VAL A 392 -32.74 5.67 5.80
CA VAL A 392 -33.40 5.23 4.56
C VAL A 392 -34.14 6.39 3.87
N VAL A 393 -34.83 7.25 4.64
CA VAL A 393 -35.49 8.44 4.08
C VAL A 393 -34.48 9.40 3.45
N GLU A 394 -33.34 9.61 4.12
CA GLU A 394 -32.26 10.45 3.60
C GLU A 394 -31.64 9.86 2.32
N LEU A 395 -31.40 8.54 2.29
CA LEU A 395 -30.88 7.83 1.13
C LEU A 395 -31.84 7.81 -0.06
N GLN A 396 -33.15 7.85 0.18
CA GLN A 396 -34.16 7.99 -0.87
C GLN A 396 -34.19 9.41 -1.46
N ALA A 397 -33.85 10.42 -0.66
CA ALA A 397 -33.82 11.82 -1.11
C ALA A 397 -32.60 12.12 -2.00
N ASP A 398 -31.44 11.50 -1.73
CA ASP A 398 -30.23 11.63 -2.55
C ASP A 398 -29.77 10.23 -2.98
N PRO A 399 -30.07 9.74 -4.19
CA PRO A 399 -29.67 8.40 -4.64
C PRO A 399 -28.14 8.26 -4.81
N PRO A 400 -27.59 7.02 -4.73
CA PRO A 400 -26.16 6.80 -4.80
C PRO A 400 -25.57 7.27 -6.14
N ARG A 401 -24.52 8.10 -6.08
CA ARG A 401 -23.75 8.52 -7.26
C ARG A 401 -22.63 7.51 -7.52
N LEU A 402 -22.46 7.14 -8.78
CA LEU A 402 -21.34 6.30 -9.18
C LEU A 402 -20.01 7.06 -9.00
N PRO A 403 -18.91 6.37 -8.64
CA PRO A 403 -17.59 6.99 -8.61
C PRO A 403 -17.28 7.68 -9.95
N GLY A 404 -17.16 9.00 -9.96
CA GLY A 404 -16.80 9.79 -11.15
C GLY A 404 -17.93 10.59 -11.81
N GLN A 405 -19.17 10.57 -11.30
CA GLN A 405 -20.21 11.52 -11.76
C GLN A 405 -19.98 12.93 -11.18
N PRO A 406 -19.98 14.00 -12.01
CA PRO A 406 -19.87 15.36 -11.51
C PRO A 406 -21.09 15.69 -10.63
N ALA A 407 -20.88 16.48 -9.58
CA ALA A 407 -21.97 17.00 -8.76
C ALA A 407 -22.89 17.84 -9.66
N GLU A 408 -24.12 17.38 -9.85
CA GLU A 408 -25.16 18.19 -10.47
C GLU A 408 -25.40 19.38 -9.53
N ALA A 409 -25.25 20.60 -10.07
CA ALA A 409 -25.33 21.81 -9.28
C ALA A 409 -26.69 21.89 -8.60
N ASP A 410 -26.70 22.16 -7.29
CA ASP A 410 -27.91 22.46 -6.54
C ASP A 410 -28.72 23.52 -7.30
N PRO A 411 -30.03 23.30 -7.55
CA PRO A 411 -30.89 24.36 -8.02
C PRO A 411 -30.93 25.41 -6.90
N ALA A 412 -30.30 26.55 -7.17
CA ALA A 412 -30.31 27.70 -6.27
C ALA A 412 -31.75 28.08 -5.93
N GLU A 413 -32.10 28.02 -4.65
CA GLU A 413 -33.18 28.83 -4.05
C GLU A 413 -32.59 30.05 -3.33
#